data_AF-A0A959RLU7-F1
#
_entry.id   AF-A0A959RLU7-F1
#
_cell.length_a   1.000
_cell.length_b   1.000
_cell.length_c   1.000
_cell.angle_alpha   90.00
_cell.angle_beta   90.00
_cell.angle_gamma   90.00
#
_symmetry.space_group_name_H-M   'P 1'
#
loop_
_entity.id
_entity.type
_entity.pdbx_description
1 polymer ?
#
loop_
_entity_poly.entity_id
_entity_poly.type
_entity_poly.pdbx_seq_one_letter_code
_entity_poly.pdbx_strand_id
1 'polypeptide(L)'
;MCGIVGIINHNKNINTSELSSMCNKLQLRGPDSEGIWIDDNIGFGHRRLSIIDLETGDQPMTINDEKVVIVFNGEIYNFKELRSKLIEKGYVFNTTSDTEVILKGYEEYGIDNLLNLLEGMF
;
A
#
# COMPACT_ATOMS: atom_id res chain seq x y z
N MET A 1 6.75 9.71 -8.95
CA MET A 1 5.52 9.37 -8.23
C MET A 1 5.19 7.94 -8.62
N CYS A 2 5.02 7.01 -7.68
CA CYS A 2 4.77 5.58 -7.96
C CYS A 2 3.63 5.28 -8.96
N GLY A 3 3.50 4.03 -9.36
CA GLY A 3 2.38 3.50 -10.14
C GLY A 3 1.67 2.39 -9.38
N ILE A 4 0.33 2.34 -9.47
CA ILE A 4 -0.49 1.28 -8.90
C ILE A 4 -1.33 0.62 -10.00
N VAL A 5 -1.53 -0.69 -9.88
CA VAL A 5 -2.44 -1.46 -10.72
C VAL A 5 -3.25 -2.42 -9.85
N GLY A 6 -4.47 -2.72 -10.27
CA GLY A 6 -5.34 -3.67 -9.58
C GLY A 6 -6.26 -4.38 -10.55
N ILE A 7 -6.54 -5.65 -10.27
CA ILE A 7 -7.53 -6.46 -10.98
C ILE A 7 -8.42 -7.12 -9.93
N ILE A 8 -9.73 -7.03 -10.14
CA ILE A 8 -10.73 -7.87 -9.46
C ILE A 8 -11.48 -8.60 -10.55
N ASN A 9 -11.52 -9.92 -10.48
CA ASN A 9 -12.16 -10.76 -11.47
C ASN A 9 -13.12 -11.73 -10.79
N HIS A 10 -14.43 -11.67 -11.08
CA HIS A 10 -15.38 -12.56 -10.42
C HIS A 10 -15.46 -13.97 -11.04
N ASN A 11 -14.87 -14.18 -12.22
CA ASN A 11 -15.12 -15.37 -13.04
C ASN A 11 -13.87 -16.23 -13.29
N LYS A 12 -12.67 -15.70 -13.05
CA LYS A 12 -11.41 -16.43 -13.26
C LYS A 12 -10.35 -15.96 -12.28
N ASN A 13 -9.39 -16.83 -12.00
CA ASN A 13 -8.19 -16.46 -11.27
C ASN A 13 -7.33 -15.50 -12.11
N ILE A 14 -6.62 -14.62 -11.42
CA ILE A 14 -5.73 -13.66 -12.04
C ILE A 14 -4.41 -14.34 -12.39
N ASN A 15 -3.92 -14.05 -13.59
CA ASN A 15 -2.60 -14.48 -14.01
C ASN A 15 -1.56 -13.41 -13.65
N THR A 16 -0.48 -13.80 -12.98
CA THR A 16 0.65 -12.91 -12.66
C THR A 16 1.16 -12.15 -13.89
N SER A 17 1.19 -12.78 -15.07
CA SER A 17 1.66 -12.14 -16.31
C SER A 17 0.79 -10.96 -16.76
N GLU A 18 -0.51 -10.97 -16.45
CA GLU A 18 -1.42 -9.86 -16.75
C GLU A 18 -1.07 -8.65 -15.88
N LEU A 19 -0.91 -8.86 -14.57
CA LEU A 19 -0.48 -7.82 -13.62
C LEU A 19 0.93 -7.30 -13.94
N SER A 20 1.89 -8.18 -14.22
CA SER A 20 3.25 -7.77 -14.62
C SER A 20 3.23 -6.92 -15.88
N SER A 21 2.39 -7.25 -16.87
CA SER A 21 2.24 -6.44 -18.09
C SER A 21 1.70 -5.04 -17.78
N MET A 22 0.76 -4.93 -16.85
CA MET A 22 0.23 -3.63 -16.40
C MET A 22 1.29 -2.82 -15.63
N CYS A 23 2.02 -3.46 -14.70
CA CYS A 23 3.14 -2.84 -13.97
C CYS A 23 4.22 -2.30 -14.92
N ASN A 24 4.60 -3.08 -15.94
CA ASN A 24 5.61 -2.67 -16.92
C ASN A 24 5.24 -1.38 -17.67
N LYS A 25 3.96 -1.16 -17.96
CA LYS A 25 3.49 0.10 -18.58
C LYS A 25 3.67 1.32 -17.66
N LEU A 26 3.78 1.10 -16.35
CA LEU A 26 3.98 2.13 -15.34
C LEU A 26 5.42 2.20 -14.82
N GLN A 27 6.38 1.47 -15.42
CA GLN A 27 7.77 1.43 -14.96
C GLN A 27 8.39 2.83 -14.81
N LEU A 28 8.09 3.77 -15.72
CA LEU A 28 8.64 5.13 -15.67
C LEU A 28 8.13 5.95 -14.46
N ARG A 29 7.00 5.56 -13.87
CA ARG A 29 6.47 6.19 -12.65
C ARG A 29 7.25 5.74 -11.41
N GLY A 30 7.62 4.47 -11.38
CA GLY A 30 8.34 3.85 -10.27
C GLY A 30 9.47 2.93 -10.78
N PRO A 31 10.64 3.50 -11.07
CA PRO A 31 11.76 2.76 -11.63
C PRO A 31 12.51 1.92 -10.59
N ASP A 32 12.33 2.17 -9.29
CA ASP A 32 13.21 1.65 -8.24
C ASP A 32 12.85 0.22 -7.82
N SER A 33 11.57 -0.08 -7.64
CA SER A 33 11.13 -1.45 -7.32
C SER A 33 9.76 -1.79 -7.91
N GLU A 34 9.47 -3.09 -7.92
CA GLU A 34 8.19 -3.68 -8.33
C GLU A 34 7.70 -4.66 -7.27
N GLY A 35 6.40 -4.67 -7.02
CA GLY A 35 5.76 -5.70 -6.23
C GLY A 35 4.44 -6.13 -6.85
N ILE A 36 4.10 -7.41 -6.64
CA ILE A 36 2.85 -8.02 -7.07
C ILE A 36 2.31 -8.87 -5.92
N TRP A 37 1.02 -8.77 -5.66
CA TRP A 37 0.29 -9.61 -4.73
C TRP A 37 -0.96 -10.15 -5.43
N ILE A 38 -1.28 -11.42 -5.24
CA ILE A 38 -2.44 -12.10 -5.85
C ILE A 38 -3.06 -13.01 -4.79
N ASP A 39 -4.38 -12.89 -4.63
CA ASP A 39 -5.23 -13.81 -3.89
C ASP A 39 -6.39 -14.23 -4.79
N ASP A 40 -6.24 -15.41 -5.40
CA ASP A 40 -7.12 -16.01 -6.41
C ASP A 40 -7.57 -15.04 -7.52
N ASN A 41 -8.62 -14.29 -7.23
CA ASN A 41 -9.40 -13.51 -8.15
C ASN A 41 -9.24 -11.99 -7.91
N ILE A 42 -8.40 -11.61 -6.94
CA ILE A 42 -7.95 -10.25 -6.66
C ILE A 42 -6.43 -10.18 -6.81
N GLY A 43 -5.93 -9.09 -7.37
CA GLY A 43 -4.49 -8.90 -7.43
C GLY A 43 -4.11 -7.44 -7.59
N PHE A 44 -3.01 -7.09 -6.95
CA PHE A 44 -2.45 -5.76 -6.89
C PHE A 44 -1.02 -5.76 -7.39
N GLY A 45 -0.63 -4.65 -8.00
CA GLY A 45 0.75 -4.40 -8.41
C GLY A 45 1.16 -2.98 -8.11
N HIS A 46 2.45 -2.79 -7.83
CA HIS A 46 3.02 -1.51 -7.49
C HIS A 46 4.36 -1.31 -8.18
N ARG A 47 4.59 -0.10 -8.70
CA ARG A 47 5.86 0.38 -9.23
C ARG A 47 6.33 1.51 -8.35
N ARG A 48 7.42 1.33 -7.63
CA ARG A 48 7.87 2.25 -6.58
C ARG A 48 8.87 3.29 -7.11
N LEU A 49 8.64 4.54 -6.73
CA LEU A 49 9.69 5.56 -6.68
C LEU A 49 9.97 5.81 -5.19
N SER A 50 11.16 5.45 -4.74
CA SER A 50 11.54 5.45 -3.33
C SER A 50 11.89 6.86 -2.88
N ILE A 51 10.95 7.51 -2.18
CA ILE A 51 11.12 8.87 -1.62
C ILE A 51 11.18 8.80 -0.09
N ILE A 52 10.17 8.18 0.53
CA ILE A 52 10.11 7.93 1.98
C ILE A 52 10.41 6.45 2.23
N ASP A 53 11.20 6.17 3.27
CA ASP A 53 11.56 4.83 3.73
C ASP A 53 12.17 3.96 2.63
N LEU A 54 13.41 4.27 2.26
CA LEU A 54 14.07 3.68 1.09
C LEU A 54 14.16 2.15 1.16
N GLU A 55 14.19 1.57 2.36
CA GLU A 55 14.53 0.16 2.58
C GLU A 55 13.34 -0.74 2.90
N THR A 56 12.32 -0.24 3.61
CA THR A 56 11.24 -1.09 4.15
C THR A 56 9.84 -0.73 3.63
N GLY A 57 9.73 0.30 2.79
CA GLY A 57 8.46 0.77 2.21
C GLY A 57 8.00 0.04 0.95
N ASP A 58 8.37 -1.23 0.77
CA ASP A 58 7.93 -2.00 -0.40
C ASP A 58 6.43 -2.31 -0.34
N GLN A 59 5.82 -2.38 -1.53
CA GLN A 59 4.38 -2.57 -1.70
C GLN A 59 4.11 -3.54 -2.86
N PRO A 60 2.98 -4.28 -2.89
CA PRO A 60 1.85 -4.21 -1.96
C PRO A 60 2.22 -4.55 -0.51
N MET A 61 1.75 -3.74 0.45
CA MET A 61 2.04 -3.96 1.86
C MET A 61 0.86 -4.69 2.51
N THR A 62 1.15 -5.65 3.38
CA THR A 62 0.15 -6.54 3.98
C THR A 62 0.26 -6.55 5.50
N ILE A 63 -0.87 -6.75 6.19
CA ILE A 63 -0.94 -7.07 7.62
C ILE A 63 -1.95 -8.19 7.87
N ASN A 64 -1.96 -8.73 9.10
CA ASN A 64 -2.93 -9.73 9.56
C ASN A 64 -3.00 -10.97 8.68
N ASP A 65 -1.84 -11.57 8.37
CA ASP A 65 -1.72 -12.71 7.46
C ASP A 65 -2.38 -12.44 6.10
N GLU A 66 -2.06 -11.28 5.51
CA GLU A 66 -2.55 -10.82 4.20
C GLU A 66 -4.06 -10.55 4.11
N LYS A 67 -4.78 -10.51 5.25
CA LYS A 67 -6.21 -10.12 5.26
C LYS A 67 -6.45 -8.66 4.93
N VAL A 68 -5.45 -7.81 5.15
CA VAL A 68 -5.51 -6.40 4.75
C VAL A 68 -4.28 -6.11 3.90
N VAL A 69 -4.54 -5.65 2.68
CA VAL A 69 -3.52 -5.38 1.66
C VAL A 69 -3.74 -4.00 1.09
N ILE A 70 -2.65 -3.25 0.90
CA ILE A 70 -2.69 -1.92 0.30
C ILE A 70 -1.68 -1.79 -0.85
N VAL A 71 -2.10 -1.08 -1.88
CA VAL A 71 -1.22 -0.39 -2.83
C VAL A 71 -1.54 1.09 -2.77
N PHE A 72 -0.51 1.92 -2.70
CA PHE A 72 -0.63 3.32 -2.37
C PHE A 72 0.32 4.15 -3.24
N ASN A 73 -0.21 5.20 -3.87
CA ASN A 73 0.56 6.19 -4.60
C ASN A 73 0.33 7.57 -4.02
N GLY A 74 1.22 8.02 -3.15
CA GLY A 74 1.06 9.32 -2.54
C GLY A 74 2.07 9.62 -1.45
N GLU A 75 1.71 10.57 -0.60
CA GLU A 75 2.46 10.92 0.60
C GLU A 75 1.48 11.42 1.66
N ILE A 76 1.50 10.82 2.85
CA ILE A 76 0.71 11.27 4.00
C ILE A 76 1.58 12.17 4.87
N TYR A 77 1.31 13.47 4.87
CA TYR A 77 2.14 14.48 5.54
C TYR A 77 2.05 14.37 7.07
N ASN A 78 0.88 14.03 7.61
CA ASN A 78 0.66 13.89 9.05
C ASN A 78 0.94 12.47 9.60
N PHE A 79 1.61 11.61 8.83
CA PHE A 79 1.82 10.20 9.20
C PHE A 79 2.55 10.03 10.55
N LYS A 80 3.48 10.93 10.91
CA LYS A 80 4.20 10.88 12.18
C LYS A 80 3.27 11.09 13.38
N GLU A 81 2.32 12.02 13.27
CA GLU A 81 1.33 12.27 14.32
C GLU A 81 0.40 11.07 14.47
N LEU A 82 -0.14 10.56 13.35
CA LEU A 82 -1.00 9.39 13.34
C LEU A 82 -0.30 8.15 13.87
N ARG A 83 0.98 7.95 13.52
CA ARG A 83 1.83 6.87 14.05
C ARG A 83 1.93 6.95 15.57
N SER A 84 2.19 8.13 16.13
CA SER A 84 2.26 8.31 17.59
C SER A 84 0.94 7.93 18.26
N LYS A 85 -0.21 8.38 17.72
CA LYS A 85 -1.54 8.01 18.24
C LYS A 85 -1.81 6.51 18.19
N LEU A 86 -1.37 5.84 17.12
CA LEU A 86 -1.49 4.38 16.98
C LEU A 86 -0.57 3.64 17.95
N ILE A 87 0.66 4.11 18.17
CA ILE A 87 1.57 3.53 19.17
C ILE A 87 0.98 3.63 20.58
N GLU A 88 0.36 4.76 20.94
CA GLU A 88 -0.34 4.94 22.22
C GLU A 88 -1.50 3.96 22.41
N LYS A 89 -2.12 3.52 21.31
CA LYS A 89 -3.17 2.48 21.28
C LYS A 89 -2.63 1.05 21.28
N GLY A 90 -1.31 0.87 21.22
CA GLY A 90 -0.64 -0.44 21.32
C GLY A 90 -0.16 -1.03 20.00
N TYR A 91 -0.22 -0.30 18.88
CA TYR A 91 0.25 -0.80 17.60
C TYR A 91 1.79 -0.78 17.50
N VAL A 92 2.38 -1.88 17.03
CA VAL A 92 3.83 -2.03 16.79
C VAL A 92 4.13 -1.85 15.32
N PHE A 93 5.12 -1.04 14.95
CA PHE A 93 5.50 -0.75 13.55
C PHE A 93 6.79 -1.43 13.11
N ASN A 94 6.79 -1.96 11.89
CA ASN A 94 7.89 -2.70 11.26
C ASN A 94 8.66 -1.86 10.24
N THR A 95 8.06 -0.78 9.74
CA THR A 95 8.62 0.13 8.75
C THR A 95 8.59 1.56 9.28
N THR A 96 9.21 2.49 8.55
CA THR A 96 9.08 3.94 8.77
C THR A 96 8.17 4.61 7.74
N SER A 97 7.57 3.83 6.84
CA SER A 97 6.68 4.28 5.79
C SER A 97 5.35 4.79 6.34
N ASP A 98 4.84 5.82 5.69
CA ASP A 98 3.46 6.30 5.84
C ASP A 98 2.41 5.26 5.41
N THR A 99 2.74 4.35 4.50
CA THR A 99 1.85 3.26 4.05
C THR A 99 1.42 2.37 5.21
N GLU A 100 2.33 2.04 6.13
CA GLU A 100 2.02 1.21 7.29
C GLU A 100 1.09 1.93 8.28
N VAL A 101 1.14 3.27 8.31
CA VAL A 101 0.21 4.09 9.09
C VAL A 101 -1.20 4.00 8.52
N ILE A 102 -1.36 3.95 7.20
CA ILE A 102 -2.67 3.77 6.56
C ILE A 102 -3.24 2.38 6.90
N LEU A 103 -2.46 1.31 6.76
CA LEU A 103 -2.90 -0.06 7.06
C LEU A 103 -3.40 -0.21 8.50
N LYS A 104 -2.64 0.29 9.47
CA LYS A 104 -3.02 0.20 10.89
C LYS A 104 -4.10 1.19 11.28
N GLY A 105 -4.09 2.36 10.65
CA GLY A 105 -5.18 3.32 10.79
C GLY A 105 -6.51 2.74 10.28
N TYR A 106 -6.48 1.92 9.24
CA TYR A 106 -7.67 1.23 8.74
C TYR A 106 -8.19 0.21 9.75
N GLU A 107 -7.30 -0.59 10.35
CA GLU A 107 -7.65 -1.54 11.41
C GLU A 107 -8.25 -0.85 12.64
N GLU A 108 -7.67 0.27 13.06
CA GLU A 108 -8.11 1.00 14.26
C GLU A 108 -9.40 1.80 14.06
N TYR A 109 -9.47 2.58 12.97
CA TYR A 109 -10.49 3.60 12.79
C TYR A 109 -11.58 3.19 11.79
N GLY A 110 -11.33 2.19 10.95
CA GLY A 110 -12.12 1.90 9.76
C GLY A 110 -11.90 2.94 8.65
N ILE A 111 -12.31 2.60 7.42
CA ILE A 111 -11.99 3.39 6.23
C ILE A 111 -12.55 4.82 6.31
N ASP A 112 -13.80 5.01 6.70
CA ASP A 112 -14.45 6.33 6.67
C ASP A 112 -13.82 7.31 7.66
N ASN A 113 -13.50 6.85 8.89
CA ASN A 113 -12.85 7.70 9.88
C ASN A 113 -11.39 7.95 9.52
N LEU A 114 -10.68 6.94 9.00
CA LEU A 114 -9.30 7.10 8.58
C LEU A 114 -9.18 8.19 7.51
N LEU A 115 -10.05 8.18 6.49
CA LEU A 115 -10.01 9.17 5.41
C LEU A 115 -10.17 10.61 5.91
N ASN A 116 -10.92 10.84 6.99
CA ASN A 116 -11.07 12.15 7.61
C ASN A 116 -9.83 12.59 8.43
N LEU A 117 -8.94 11.66 8.77
CA LEU A 117 -7.73 11.90 9.55
C LEU A 117 -6.47 12.06 8.69
N LEU A 118 -6.48 11.57 7.45
CA LEU A 118 -5.31 11.64 6.57
C LEU A 118 -5.15 13.04 5.99
N GLU A 119 -3.94 13.61 6.13
CA GLU A 119 -3.53 14.82 5.43
C GLU A 119 -2.45 14.46 4.43
N GLY A 120 -2.70 14.65 3.14
CA GLY A 120 -1.77 14.20 2.12
C GLY A 120 -2.31 14.28 0.71
N MET A 121 -1.56 13.66 -0.18
CA MET A 121 -2.00 13.29 -1.53
C MET A 121 -2.05 11.78 -1.60
N PHE A 122 -3.17 11.21 -2.06
CA PHE A 122 -3.40 9.77 -2.17
C PHE A 122 -4.51 9.46 -3.17
#